data_AF-A0A1I0VSV9-F1
#
_entry.id   AF-A0A1I0VSV9-F1
#
_cell.length_a   1.000
_cell.length_b   1.000
_cell.length_c   1.000
_cell.angle_alpha   90.00
_cell.angle_beta   90.00
_cell.angle_gamma   90.00
#
_symmetry.space_group_name_H-M   'P 1'
#
loop_
_entity.id
_entity.type
_entity.pdbx_description
1 polymer ?
#
loop_
_entity_poly.entity_id
_entity_poly.type
_entity_poly.pdbx_seq_one_letter_code
_entity_poly.pdbx_strand_id
1 'polypeptide(L)' 'MSNIAAKLRARRAEARTRRALSRAIDTASSATVRQELLAIAQARHTHMR' A
#
# COMPACT_ATOMS: atom_id res chain seq x y z
N MET A 1 17.28 -17.35 16.38
CA MET A 1 16.75 -15.97 16.58
C MET A 1 16.19 -15.45 15.24
N SER A 2 15.15 -14.60 15.24
CA SER A 2 14.67 -13.83 14.06
C SER A 2 13.49 -14.35 13.20
N ASN A 3 12.34 -14.69 13.80
CA ASN A 3 11.06 -14.73 13.06
C ASN A 3 10.21 -13.48 13.35
N ILE A 4 10.16 -13.03 14.60
CA ILE A 4 9.40 -11.83 15.01
C ILE A 4 9.95 -10.56 14.36
N ALA A 5 11.28 -10.39 14.32
CA ALA A 5 11.90 -9.22 13.69
C ALA A 5 11.63 -9.16 12.17
N ALA A 6 11.59 -10.32 11.50
CA ALA A 6 11.22 -10.42 10.09
C ALA A 6 9.74 -10.03 9.86
N LYS A 7 8.83 -10.60 10.66
CA LYS A 7 7.40 -10.23 10.62
C LYS A 7 7.17 -8.74 10.91
N LEU A 8 7.89 -8.17 11.87
CA LEU A 8 7.79 -6.74 12.19
C LEU A 8 8.27 -5.86 11.04
N ARG A 9 9.37 -6.22 10.37
CA ARG A 9 9.87 -5.49 9.19
C ARG A 9 8.87 -5.57 8.04
N ALA A 10 8.32 -6.76 7.77
CA ALA A 10 7.27 -6.93 6.75
C ALA A 10 6.07 -6.03 7.04
N ARG A 11 5.55 -6.04 8.28
CA ARG A 11 4.42 -5.19 8.68
C ARG A 11 4.71 -3.69 8.54
N ARG A 12 5.93 -3.25 8.87
CA ARG A 12 6.35 -1.84 8.71
C ARG A 12 6.45 -1.43 7.24
N ALA A 13 7.07 -2.27 6.42
CA ALA A 13 7.18 -2.02 4.98
C ALA A 13 5.79 -1.90 4.34
N GLU A 14 4.90 -2.81 4.73
CA GLU A 14 3.54 -2.89 4.22
C GLU A 14 2.69 -1.67 4.66
N ALA A 15 2.80 -1.26 5.93
CA ALA A 15 2.20 -0.01 6.41
C ALA A 15 2.75 1.25 5.71
N ARG A 16 4.06 1.29 5.40
CA ARG A 16 4.67 2.39 4.66
C ARG A 16 4.12 2.47 3.24
N THR A 17 4.00 1.33 2.56
CA THR A 17 3.45 1.25 1.21
C THR A 17 1.98 1.69 1.18
N ARG A 18 1.16 1.26 2.15
CA ARG A 18 -0.23 1.74 2.27
C ARG A 18 -0.31 3.27 2.40
N ARG A 19 0.53 3.87 3.25
CA ARG A 19 0.58 5.32 3.43
C ARG A 19 1.03 6.05 2.18
N ALA A 20 2.05 5.54 1.49
CA ALA A 20 2.53 6.12 0.24
C ALA A 20 1.44 6.08 -0.84
N LEU A 21 0.73 4.96 -0.97
CA LEU A 21 -0.36 4.82 -1.94
C LEU A 21 -1.53 5.76 -1.64
N SER A 22 -1.95 5.88 -0.37
CA SER A 22 -2.98 6.83 0.05
C SER A 22 -2.59 8.26 -0.33
N ARG A 23 -1.35 8.68 -0.01
CA ARG A 23 -0.86 10.01 -0.39
C ARG A 23 -0.86 10.21 -1.89
N ALA A 24 -0.43 9.21 -2.67
CA ALA A 24 -0.43 9.30 -4.13
C ALA A 24 -1.84 9.47 -4.70
N ILE A 25 -2.85 8.81 -4.11
CA ILE A 25 -4.26 8.97 -4.50
C ILE A 25 -4.74 10.39 -4.19
N ASP A 26 -4.38 10.93 -3.03
CA ASP A 26 -4.78 12.26 -2.58
C ASP A 26 -4.12 13.37 -3.41
N THR A 27 -2.88 13.16 -3.85
CA THR A 27 -2.10 14.15 -4.63
C THR A 27 -2.12 13.88 -6.13
N ALA A 28 -2.93 12.93 -6.62
CA ALA A 28 -2.98 12.59 -8.04
C ALA A 28 -3.44 13.78 -8.88
N SER A 29 -2.63 14.20 -9.84
CA SER A 29 -2.91 15.35 -10.71
C SER A 29 -3.93 15.06 -11.81
N SER A 30 -4.20 13.78 -12.09
CA SER A 30 -5.15 13.33 -13.11
C SER A 30 -6.14 12.33 -12.51
N ALA A 31 -7.40 12.44 -12.95
CA ALA A 31 -8.45 11.50 -12.60
C ALA A 31 -8.11 10.07 -13.02
N THR A 32 -7.48 9.88 -14.19
CA THR A 32 -7.05 8.57 -14.68
C THR A 32 -6.02 7.94 -13.74
N VAL A 33 -4.99 8.71 -13.36
CA VAL A 33 -3.95 8.25 -12.42
C VAL A 33 -4.55 7.90 -11.06
N ARG A 34 -5.50 8.71 -10.58
CA ARG A 34 -6.23 8.43 -9.33
C ARG A 34 -6.97 7.10 -9.42
N GLN A 35 -7.65 6.82 -10.53
CA GLN A 35 -8.38 5.56 -10.72
C GLN A 35 -7.45 4.34 -10.78
N GLU A 36 -6.30 4.45 -11.45
CA GLU A 36 -5.30 3.38 -11.47
C GLU A 36 -4.75 3.10 -10.07
N LEU A 37 -4.42 4.15 -9.30
CA LEU A 37 -3.96 4.00 -7.92
C LEU A 37 -5.02 3.38 -7.00
N LEU A 38 -6.29 3.71 -7.21
CA LEU A 38 -7.42 3.07 -6.50
C LEU A 38 -7.55 1.59 -6.88
N ALA A 39 -7.40 1.24 -8.15
CA ALA A 39 -7.40 -0.16 -8.59
C ALA A 39 -6.25 -0.96 -7.95
N ILE A 40 -5.05 -0.36 -7.88
CA ILE A 40 -3.90 -0.96 -7.18
C ILE A 40 -4.21 -1.14 -5.68
N ALA A 41 -4.82 -0.15 -5.03
CA ALA A 41 -5.19 -0.24 -3.63
C ALA A 41 -6.18 -1.39 -3.37
N GLN A 42 -7.19 -1.51 -4.25
CA GLN A 42 -8.21 -2.56 -4.17
C GLN A 42 -7.59 -3.95 -4.36
N ALA A 43 -6.75 -4.15 -5.38
CA ALA A 43 -6.09 -5.42 -5.65
C ALA A 43 -5.21 -5.87 -4.48
N ARG A 44 -4.52 -4.93 -3.82
CA ARG A 44 -3.71 -5.22 -2.63
C ARG A 44 -4.55 -5.65 -1.44
N HIS A 45 -5.72 -5.04 -1.21
CA HIS A 45 -6.61 -5.44 -0.12
C HIS A 45 -7.13 -6.88 -0.31
N THR A 46 -7.39 -7.28 -1.56
CA THR A 46 -7.80 -8.66 -1.89
C THR A 46 -6.70 -9.68 -1.61
N HIS A 47 -5.43 -9.36 -1.92
CA HIS A 47 -4.29 -10.27 -1.72
C HIS A 47 -3.86 -10.41 -0.25
N MET A 48 -4.38 -9.56 0.64
CA MET A 48 -4.05 -9.53 2.06
C MET A 48 -5.11 -10.15 2.97
N ARG A 49 -6.20 -10.66 2.39
CA ARG A 49 -7.24 -11.40 3.09
C ARG A 49 -6.91 -12.89 3.18
#